data_AF-A0A7J9DKC1-F1
#
_entry.id   AF-A0A7J9DKC1-F1
#
_cell.length_a   1.000
_cell.length_b   1.000
_cell.length_c   1.000
_cell.angle_alpha   90.00
_cell.angle_beta   90.00
_cell.angle_gamma   90.00
#
_symmetry.space_group_name_H-M   'P 1'
#
loop_
_entity.id
_entity.type
_entity.pdbx_description
1 polymer ?
#
loop_
_entity_poly.entity_id
_entity_poly.type
_entity_poly.pdbx_seq_one_letter_code
_entity_poly.pdbx_strand_id
1 'polypeptide(L)'
;MDYLISRHPEFRYKTEFQSHELQFDYLKSLEIEEKINKIRWCQTANSALFLLSTNDKTIKFWKVQEKKVKKISDMNLDPSKAVGNGSIASSSNSSSPKPCLANGSSLGGSYNYLSHDFSFPPGGLPSLHLPVVASQETNLVARCRRVYGHAHDYHINSISNNR
;
A
#
# COMPACT_ATOMS: atom_id res chain seq x y z
N MET A 1 17.11 32.18 30.55
CA MET A 1 18.04 31.93 29.42
C MET A 1 17.18 31.86 28.20
N ASP A 2 16.98 33.03 27.62
CA ASP A 2 15.82 33.32 26.82
C ASP A 2 16.27 33.16 25.37
N TYR A 3 15.94 32.02 24.78
CA TYR A 3 16.25 31.76 23.38
C TYR A 3 15.44 32.73 22.52
N LEU A 4 16.10 33.82 22.09
CA LEU A 4 15.63 34.65 20.99
C LEU A 4 15.50 33.75 19.75
N ILE A 5 14.27 33.36 19.44
CA ILE A 5 13.92 32.78 18.14
C ILE A 5 14.03 33.92 17.12
N SER A 6 15.26 34.23 16.71
CA SER A 6 15.58 35.30 15.76
C SER A 6 15.45 34.87 14.29
N ARG A 7 15.12 33.59 14.06
CA ARG A 7 14.88 33.03 12.73
C ARG A 7 13.48 32.43 12.66
N HIS A 8 12.76 32.72 11.58
CA HIS A 8 11.49 32.07 11.28
C HIS A 8 11.66 30.55 11.29
N PRO A 9 10.69 29.78 11.84
CA PRO A 9 10.73 28.33 11.81
C PRO A 9 10.83 27.82 10.37
N GLU A 10 11.80 26.95 10.11
CA GLU A 10 11.91 26.29 8.81
C GLU A 10 11.02 25.05 8.82
N PHE A 11 10.02 25.04 7.92
CA PHE A 11 9.14 23.89 7.75
C PHE A 11 9.68 23.00 6.65
N ARG A 12 9.87 21.72 6.98
CA ARG A 12 10.28 20.69 6.02
C ARG A 12 9.16 19.70 5.83
N TYR A 13 9.02 19.20 4.60
CA TYR A 13 8.10 18.12 4.28
C TYR A 13 8.37 16.92 5.19
N LYS A 14 7.30 16.31 5.70
CA LYS A 14 7.37 15.16 6.61
C LYS A 14 6.75 13.91 6.00
N THR A 15 5.46 13.97 5.63
CA THR A 15 4.71 12.85 5.04
C THR A 15 3.38 13.34 4.48
N GLU A 16 2.80 12.57 3.58
CA GLU A 16 1.44 12.75 3.05
C GLU A 16 0.68 11.43 3.08
N PHE A 17 -0.64 11.50 3.24
CA PHE A 17 -1.53 10.37 3.11
C PHE A 17 -2.96 10.86 2.86
N GLN A 18 -3.74 10.06 2.12
CA GLN A 18 -5.15 10.34 1.88
C GLN A 18 -5.98 10.02 3.13
N SER A 19 -6.68 11.01 3.67
CA SER A 19 -7.51 10.80 4.86
C SER A 19 -8.94 10.35 4.53
N HIS A 20 -9.63 11.03 3.63
CA HIS A 20 -11.03 10.75 3.27
C HIS A 20 -11.14 10.49 1.77
N GLU A 21 -12.21 9.83 1.35
CA GLU A 21 -12.49 9.55 -0.06
C GLU A 21 -13.88 10.12 -0.35
N LEU A 22 -14.09 10.55 -1.59
CA LEU A 22 -15.40 10.95 -2.08
C LEU A 22 -16.39 9.79 -1.93
N GLN A 23 -17.58 10.08 -1.39
CA GLN A 23 -18.63 9.10 -1.18
C GLN A 23 -19.99 9.69 -1.56
N PHE A 24 -20.91 8.84 -2.00
CA PHE A 24 -22.30 9.23 -2.22
C PHE A 24 -23.22 8.49 -1.23
N ASP A 25 -24.11 9.22 -0.56
CA ASP A 25 -25.18 8.65 0.25
C ASP A 25 -26.44 8.54 -0.60
N TYR A 26 -26.81 7.32 -0.99
CA TYR A 26 -27.98 7.07 -1.84
C TYR A 26 -29.32 7.31 -1.12
N LEU A 27 -29.36 7.11 0.20
CA LEU A 27 -30.60 7.29 0.96
C LEU A 27 -30.92 8.78 1.15
N LYS A 28 -29.87 9.58 1.36
CA LYS A 28 -30.01 11.04 1.51
C LYS A 28 -29.79 11.81 0.22
N SER A 29 -29.38 11.14 -0.86
CA SER A 29 -28.93 11.74 -2.13
C SER A 29 -27.91 12.85 -1.91
N LEU A 30 -26.94 12.59 -1.02
CA LEU A 30 -25.94 13.56 -0.59
C LEU A 30 -24.54 13.14 -1.06
N GLU A 31 -23.85 14.04 -1.75
CA GLU A 31 -22.43 13.89 -2.04
C GLU A 31 -21.60 14.29 -0.81
N ILE A 32 -20.74 13.39 -0.38
CA ILE A 32 -19.80 13.57 0.71
C ILE A 32 -18.45 13.82 0.07
N GLU A 33 -17.97 15.06 0.19
CA GLU A 33 -16.66 15.47 -0.33
C GLU A 33 -15.53 14.69 0.36
N GLU A 34 -14.34 14.65 -0.24
CA GLU A 34 -13.12 14.18 0.45
C GLU A 34 -12.51 15.26 1.37
N LYS A 35 -13.03 16.48 1.28
CA LYS A 35 -12.54 17.68 1.95
C LYS A 35 -12.43 17.46 3.47
N ILE A 36 -11.30 17.88 4.02
CA ILE A 36 -11.07 17.83 5.46
C ILE A 36 -11.47 19.18 6.05
N ASN A 37 -12.43 19.16 6.98
CA ASN A 37 -12.94 20.37 7.64
C ASN A 37 -11.99 20.83 8.75
N LYS A 38 -11.54 19.89 9.60
CA LYS A 38 -10.63 20.20 10.71
C LYS A 38 -9.63 19.08 10.94
N ILE A 39 -8.40 19.49 11.24
CA ILE A 39 -7.34 18.59 11.73
C ILE A 39 -6.94 19.06 13.12
N ARG A 40 -6.80 18.11 14.06
CA ARG A 40 -6.29 18.38 15.40
C ARG A 40 -5.25 17.35 15.79
N TRP A 41 -4.05 17.83 16.14
CA TRP A 41 -3.03 16.98 16.74
C TRP A 41 -3.43 16.57 18.15
N CYS A 42 -3.19 15.30 18.45
CA CYS A 42 -3.34 14.74 19.77
C CYS A 42 -1.97 14.57 20.44
N GLN A 43 -1.97 14.25 21.74
CA GLN A 43 -0.75 14.02 22.48
C GLN A 43 0.08 12.89 21.84
N THR A 44 1.35 13.18 21.56
CA THR A 44 2.33 12.20 21.09
C THR A 44 2.57 11.15 22.18
N ALA A 45 2.54 9.88 21.81
CA ALA A 45 2.83 8.77 22.71
C ALA A 45 3.52 7.63 21.95
N ASN A 46 4.36 6.85 22.62
CA ASN A 46 5.03 5.66 22.04
C ASN A 46 5.72 5.96 20.69
N SER A 47 6.49 7.07 20.64
CA SER A 47 7.17 7.57 19.43
C SER A 47 6.29 7.68 18.18
N ALA A 48 4.98 7.86 18.36
CA ALA A 48 4.02 8.02 17.29
C ALA A 48 3.23 9.32 17.47
N LEU A 49 2.96 9.99 16.35
CA LEU A 49 2.07 11.13 16.30
C LEU A 49 0.64 10.66 16.13
N PHE A 50 -0.29 11.38 16.74
CA PHE A 50 -1.70 11.10 16.63
C PHE A 50 -2.43 12.35 16.17
N LEU A 51 -3.38 12.19 15.25
CA LEU A 51 -4.23 13.30 14.82
C LEU A 51 -5.65 12.83 14.56
N LEU A 52 -6.59 13.75 14.76
CA LEU A 52 -7.97 13.63 14.32
C LEU A 52 -8.13 14.44 13.04
N SER A 53 -8.80 13.86 12.06
CA SER A 53 -9.18 14.52 10.81
C SER A 53 -10.68 14.36 10.62
N THR A 54 -11.38 15.42 10.24
CA THR A 54 -12.84 15.38 10.11
C THR A 54 -13.35 15.83 8.78
N ASN A 55 -14.49 15.27 8.43
CA ASN A 55 -15.30 15.57 7.27
C ASN A 55 -16.77 15.62 7.72
N ASP A 56 -17.71 15.98 6.84
CA ASP A 56 -19.14 16.04 7.11
C ASP A 56 -19.76 14.69 7.50
N LYS A 57 -19.13 13.57 7.11
CA LYS A 57 -19.63 12.22 7.46
C LYS A 57 -18.92 11.59 8.65
N THR A 58 -17.59 11.70 8.70
CA THR A 58 -16.77 10.91 9.63
C THR A 58 -15.67 11.71 10.30
N ILE A 59 -15.30 11.26 11.48
CA ILE A 59 -14.09 11.67 12.19
C ILE A 59 -13.13 10.47 12.18
N LYS A 60 -11.92 10.63 11.62
CA LYS A 60 -10.89 9.58 11.60
C LYS A 60 -9.78 9.90 12.60
N PHE A 61 -9.37 8.90 13.38
CA PHE A 61 -8.23 8.96 14.30
C PHE A 61 -7.04 8.23 13.71
N TRP A 62 -5.97 8.97 13.44
CA TRP A 62 -4.77 8.50 12.77
C TRP A 62 -3.61 8.33 13.75
N LYS A 63 -2.78 7.32 13.48
CA LYS A 63 -1.46 7.13 14.07
C LYS A 63 -0.41 7.21 12.97
N VAL A 64 0.52 8.15 13.09
CA VAL A 64 1.67 8.31 12.19
C VAL A 64 2.92 7.88 12.93
N GLN A 65 3.60 6.86 12.43
CA GLN A 65 4.79 6.31 13.09
C GLN A 65 5.84 5.92 12.06
N GLU A 66 7.11 6.02 12.42
CA GLU A 66 8.20 5.47 11.65
C GLU A 66 8.17 3.93 11.69
N LYS A 67 8.15 3.32 10.52
CA LYS A 67 8.28 1.89 10.33
C LYS A 67 9.61 1.61 9.66
N LYS A 68 10.45 0.78 10.28
CA LYS A 68 11.67 0.26 9.66
C LYS A 68 11.27 -0.75 8.59
N VAL A 69 11.61 -0.46 7.34
CA VAL A 69 11.37 -1.36 6.21
C VAL A 69 12.70 -1.98 5.81
N LYS A 70 12.72 -3.30 5.67
CA LYS A 70 13.87 -4.03 5.13
C LYS A 70 13.71 -4.08 3.62
N LYS A 71 14.62 -3.42 2.89
CA LYS A 71 14.70 -3.54 1.43
C LYS A 71 15.46 -4.81 1.09
N ILE A 72 14.88 -5.64 0.23
CA ILE A 72 15.49 -6.88 -0.26
C ILE A 72 16.11 -6.56 -1.62
N SER A 73 17.41 -6.81 -1.79
CA SER A 73 18.13 -6.40 -3.00
C SER A 73 18.14 -7.44 -4.10
N ASP A 74 18.07 -8.73 -3.77
CA ASP A 74 18.47 -9.75 -4.74
C ASP A 74 17.37 -10.79 -4.89
N MET A 75 16.82 -10.87 -6.10
CA MET A 75 15.88 -11.91 -6.52
C MET A 75 16.53 -12.68 -7.65
N ASN A 76 16.24 -13.97 -7.74
CA ASN A 76 16.68 -14.83 -8.85
C ASN A 76 15.91 -14.52 -10.14
N LEU A 77 15.91 -13.27 -10.60
CA LEU A 77 15.36 -12.87 -11.89
C LEU A 77 16.52 -12.76 -12.88
N ASP A 78 16.57 -13.68 -13.83
CA ASP A 78 17.53 -13.70 -14.92
C ASP A 78 16.96 -12.88 -16.10
N PRO A 79 17.45 -11.65 -16.38
CA PRO A 79 16.89 -10.81 -17.46
C PRO A 79 17.16 -11.40 -18.85
N SER A 80 18.09 -12.36 -18.93
CA SER A 80 18.68 -12.89 -20.16
C SER A 80 17.80 -13.90 -20.92
N LYS A 81 16.64 -14.30 -20.38
CA LYS A 81 15.71 -15.23 -21.06
C LYS A 81 14.51 -14.56 -21.74
N ALA A 82 14.35 -13.23 -21.62
CA ALA A 82 13.19 -12.52 -22.18
C ALA A 82 13.43 -11.93 -23.60
N VAL A 83 14.65 -11.96 -24.12
CA VAL A 83 14.96 -11.45 -25.46
C VAL A 83 15.72 -12.52 -26.25
N GLY A 84 15.08 -13.05 -27.29
CA GLY A 84 15.78 -13.72 -28.39
C GLY A 84 15.50 -15.21 -28.54
N ASN A 85 14.38 -15.56 -29.16
CA ASN A 85 14.43 -16.41 -30.35
C ASN A 85 13.18 -16.21 -31.21
N GLY A 86 13.41 -15.76 -32.44
CA GLY A 86 12.37 -15.50 -33.42
C GLY A 86 11.95 -16.75 -34.21
N SER A 87 10.73 -16.62 -34.75
CA SER A 87 10.17 -17.30 -35.92
C SER A 87 9.75 -18.77 -35.84
N ILE A 88 8.43 -18.96 -35.73
CA ILE A 88 7.68 -19.80 -36.67
C ILE A 88 6.36 -19.11 -37.02
N ALA A 89 5.99 -19.19 -38.29
CA ALA A 89 5.06 -18.31 -38.97
C ALA A 89 3.57 -18.63 -38.75
N SER A 90 2.76 -17.58 -38.92
CA SER A 90 1.40 -17.54 -39.48
C SER A 90 0.28 -18.34 -38.80
N SER A 91 -0.69 -17.65 -38.19
CA SER A 91 -1.92 -17.27 -38.90
C SER A 91 -3.05 -16.77 -37.96
N SER A 92 -3.78 -15.78 -38.47
CA SER A 92 -5.21 -15.49 -38.23
C SER A 92 -5.63 -14.68 -37.00
N ASN A 93 -6.14 -13.49 -37.34
CA ASN A 93 -6.86 -12.53 -36.51
C ASN A 93 -8.07 -13.15 -35.78
N SER A 94 -8.31 -12.75 -34.53
CA SER A 94 -9.65 -12.31 -34.10
C SER A 94 -9.65 -11.63 -32.73
N SER A 95 -10.61 -10.73 -32.61
CA SER A 95 -10.92 -9.76 -31.57
C SER A 95 -11.26 -10.32 -30.19
N SER A 96 -10.77 -9.65 -29.14
CA SER A 96 -11.47 -9.23 -27.90
C SER A 96 -10.63 -9.43 -26.63
N PRO A 97 -10.64 -8.48 -25.67
CA PRO A 97 -10.08 -8.70 -24.34
C PRO A 97 -11.21 -8.91 -23.33
N LYS A 98 -11.35 -10.12 -22.77
CA LYS A 98 -12.18 -10.38 -21.56
C LYS A 98 -12.04 -11.83 -21.05
N PRO A 99 -12.35 -12.09 -19.77
CA PRO A 99 -11.44 -12.05 -18.62
C PRO A 99 -11.13 -13.45 -18.08
N CYS A 100 -10.03 -13.56 -17.33
CA CYS A 100 -9.58 -14.79 -16.69
C CYS A 100 -10.64 -15.27 -15.67
N LEU A 101 -11.31 -16.38 -15.95
CA LEU A 101 -12.12 -17.11 -14.98
C LEU A 101 -11.25 -18.08 -14.19
N ALA A 102 -11.47 -18.09 -12.88
CA ALA A 102 -10.91 -19.02 -11.92
C ALA A 102 -11.63 -20.39 -11.99
N ASN A 103 -10.91 -21.41 -11.53
CA ASN A 103 -11.21 -22.84 -11.43
C ASN A 103 -10.93 -23.71 -12.66
N GLY A 104 -9.98 -24.61 -12.45
CA GLY A 104 -9.55 -25.62 -13.39
C GLY A 104 -10.49 -26.82 -13.44
N SER A 105 -10.60 -27.40 -14.63
CA SER A 105 -10.96 -28.79 -14.84
C SER A 105 -10.36 -29.24 -16.15
N SER A 106 -9.52 -30.26 -16.10
CA SER A 106 -8.92 -30.95 -17.23
C SER A 106 -9.80 -32.12 -17.69
N LEU A 107 -9.83 -32.37 -19.00
CA LEU A 107 -10.34 -33.60 -19.62
C LEU A 107 -9.61 -33.72 -20.97
N GLY A 108 -8.94 -34.78 -21.38
CA GLY A 108 -8.53 -36.06 -20.79
C GLY A 108 -7.64 -36.71 -21.86
N GLY A 109 -6.48 -37.25 -21.48
CA GLY A 109 -5.48 -37.74 -22.44
C GLY A 109 -4.37 -38.55 -21.77
N SER A 110 -4.75 -39.74 -21.31
CA SER A 110 -3.97 -40.95 -21.02
C SER A 110 -2.50 -40.85 -20.56
N TYR A 111 -2.33 -41.26 -19.31
CA TYR A 111 -1.18 -41.75 -18.55
C TYR A 111 0.10 -42.09 -19.33
N ASN A 112 1.20 -41.43 -18.99
CA ASN A 112 2.51 -42.06 -18.88
C ASN A 112 3.32 -41.34 -17.79
N TYR A 113 3.68 -42.14 -16.78
CA TYR A 113 4.83 -42.02 -15.88
C TYR A 113 5.33 -40.63 -15.47
N LEU A 114 5.28 -40.41 -14.15
CA LEU A 114 6.16 -39.55 -13.36
C LEU A 114 7.54 -39.39 -14.02
N SER A 115 7.76 -38.32 -14.79
CA SER A 115 9.12 -37.86 -15.08
C SER A 115 9.58 -37.10 -13.86
N HIS A 116 10.11 -37.87 -12.91
CA HIS A 116 10.80 -37.40 -11.73
C HIS A 116 12.25 -37.01 -12.07
N ASP A 117 12.47 -36.26 -13.14
CA ASP A 117 13.82 -35.80 -13.51
C ASP A 117 13.98 -34.31 -13.19
N PHE A 118 13.67 -33.92 -11.95
CA PHE A 118 14.39 -32.80 -11.33
C PHE A 118 15.76 -33.31 -10.88
N SER A 119 16.62 -33.62 -11.86
CA SER A 119 18.02 -33.90 -11.59
C SER A 119 18.73 -32.57 -11.35
N PHE A 120 19.01 -32.27 -10.08
CA PHE A 120 19.99 -31.24 -9.77
C PHE A 120 21.35 -31.73 -10.28
N PRO A 121 22.08 -30.96 -11.11
CA PRO A 121 23.38 -31.39 -11.58
C PRO A 121 24.29 -31.67 -10.36
N PRO A 122 25.22 -32.64 -10.43
CA PRO A 122 26.20 -32.88 -9.37
C PRO A 122 27.06 -31.62 -9.19
N GLY A 123 26.66 -30.75 -8.25
CA GLY A 123 27.18 -29.38 -8.13
C GLY A 123 26.14 -28.31 -7.77
N GLY A 124 24.84 -28.62 -7.80
CA GLY A 124 23.76 -27.69 -7.46
C GLY A 124 23.45 -26.67 -8.56
N LEU A 125 22.49 -25.77 -8.33
CA LEU A 125 22.16 -24.66 -9.24
C LEU A 125 22.96 -23.42 -8.80
N PRO A 126 24.10 -23.08 -9.44
CA PRO A 126 25.01 -22.04 -8.95
C PRO A 126 24.42 -20.63 -9.02
N SER A 127 23.33 -20.40 -9.78
CA SER A 127 22.69 -19.08 -9.90
C SER A 127 21.63 -18.80 -8.84
N LEU A 128 21.20 -19.81 -8.09
CA LEU A 128 20.17 -19.63 -7.06
C LEU A 128 20.80 -19.14 -5.76
N HIS A 129 20.46 -17.91 -5.39
CA HIS A 129 20.84 -17.32 -4.11
C HIS A 129 19.58 -16.95 -3.30
N LEU A 130 19.71 -16.91 -1.98
CA LEU A 130 18.65 -16.46 -1.11
C LEU A 130 18.57 -14.93 -1.13
N PRO A 131 17.37 -14.34 -1.09
CA PRO A 131 17.24 -12.88 -1.04
C PRO A 131 17.94 -12.29 0.18
N VAL A 132 18.87 -11.36 -0.07
CA VAL A 132 19.62 -10.66 0.98
C VAL A 132 18.98 -9.31 1.30
N VAL A 133 18.99 -8.94 2.57
CA VAL A 133 18.51 -7.62 3.02
C VAL A 133 19.64 -6.61 2.83
N ALA A 134 19.48 -5.70 1.87
CA ALA A 134 20.51 -4.70 1.55
C ALA A 134 20.41 -3.39 2.33
N SER A 135 19.22 -2.99 2.80
CA SER A 135 19.08 -1.68 3.47
C SER A 135 17.91 -1.63 4.46
N GLN A 136 18.09 -0.84 5.52
CA GLN A 136 17.03 -0.44 6.44
C GLN A 136 16.64 1.00 6.12
N GLU A 137 15.53 1.18 5.40
CA GLU A 137 14.95 2.51 5.19
C GLU A 137 13.89 2.76 6.26
N THR A 138 13.82 4.01 6.76
CA THR A 138 12.77 4.42 7.68
C THR A 138 11.67 5.10 6.88
N ASN A 139 10.45 4.56 6.95
CA ASN A 139 9.31 5.12 6.22
C ASN A 139 8.22 5.52 7.23
N LEU A 140 7.66 6.72 7.08
CA LEU A 140 6.55 7.17 7.91
C LEU A 140 5.25 6.57 7.38
N VAL A 141 4.58 5.80 8.24
CA VAL A 141 3.32 5.15 7.89
C VAL A 141 2.19 5.77 8.71
N ALA A 142 1.17 6.27 8.02
CA ALA A 142 -0.09 6.70 8.61
C ALA A 142 -1.10 5.53 8.62
N ARG A 143 -1.66 5.23 9.79
CA ARG A 143 -2.69 4.20 9.97
C ARG A 143 -3.93 4.80 10.61
N CYS A 144 -5.07 4.66 9.95
CA CYS A 144 -6.36 4.95 10.55
C CYS A 144 -6.65 3.89 11.62
N ARG A 145 -6.76 4.32 12.87
CA ARG A 145 -7.02 3.43 14.02
C ARG A 145 -8.50 3.33 14.35
N ARG A 146 -9.25 4.43 14.16
CA ARG A 146 -10.68 4.49 14.45
C ARG A 146 -11.37 5.42 13.46
N VAL A 147 -12.58 5.06 13.09
CA VAL A 147 -13.50 5.88 12.30
C VAL A 147 -14.76 6.04 13.12
N TYR A 148 -15.12 7.28 13.44
CA TYR A 148 -16.37 7.63 14.09
C TYR A 148 -17.32 8.15 13.02
N GLY A 149 -18.47 7.48 12.86
CA GLY A 149 -19.53 7.92 11.96
C GLY A 149 -20.35 9.06 12.55
N HIS A 150 -21.40 9.46 11.83
CA HIS A 150 -22.34 10.50 12.23
C HIS A 150 -21.67 11.80 12.67
N ALA A 151 -20.66 12.24 11.91
CA ALA A 151 -19.94 13.46 12.25
C ALA A 151 -20.88 14.68 12.36
N HIS A 152 -21.97 14.70 11.57
CA HIS A 152 -23.02 15.71 11.64
C HIS A 152 -23.75 15.83 12.99
N ASP A 153 -23.73 14.79 13.83
CA ASP A 153 -24.29 14.87 15.19
C ASP A 153 -23.38 15.67 16.15
N TYR A 154 -22.15 15.95 15.72
CA TYR A 154 -21.15 16.66 16.50
C TYR A 154 -20.86 18.03 15.91
N HIS A 155 -20.37 18.95 16.75
CA HIS A 155 -19.81 20.21 16.26
C HIS A 155 -18.38 19.97 15.72
N ILE A 156 -18.29 19.44 14.50
CA ILE A 156 -17.03 19.01 13.84
C ILE A 156 -16.00 20.14 13.69
N ASN A 157 -16.45 21.39 13.75
CA ASN A 157 -15.60 22.57 13.69
C ASN A 157 -14.96 22.91 15.05
N SER A 158 -15.33 22.25 16.15
CA SER A 158 -14.81 22.49 17.50
C SER A 158 -14.37 21.22 18.24
N ILE A 159 -13.60 20.37 17.56
CA ILE A 159 -13.16 19.10 18.15
C ILE A 159 -12.09 19.32 19.21
N SER A 160 -12.39 18.84 20.41
CA SER A 160 -11.60 18.71 21.65
C SER A 160 -10.48 17.66 21.64
N ASN A 161 -9.38 17.87 22.37
CA ASN A 161 -8.66 16.74 22.97
C ASN A 161 -9.04 16.74 24.45
N ASN A 162 -9.57 15.62 24.97
CA ASN A 162 -9.78 15.47 26.40
C ASN A 162 -8.40 15.43 27.07
N ARG A 163 -8.16 16.36 28.00
CA ARG A 163 -6.98 16.36 28.86
C ARG A 163 -7.19 15.47 30.06
#